data_AF-A0A323V1H3-F1
#
_entry.id   AF-A0A323V1H3-F1
#
_cell.length_a   1.000
_cell.length_b   1.000
_cell.length_c   1.000
_cell.angle_alpha   90.00
_cell.angle_beta   90.00
_cell.angle_gamma   90.00
#
_symmetry.space_group_name_H-M   'P 1'
#
loop_
_entity.id
_entity.type
_entity.pdbx_description
1 polymer ?
#
loop_
_entity_poly.entity_id
_entity_poly.type
_entity_poly.pdbx_seq_one_letter_code
_entity_poly.pdbx_strand_id
1 'polypeptide(L)' 'MAEAQLRSRVEEALASFERRARANGHTFDQEVELLLQSADKFTPEERVAVSTYFHSRCKGVQPSLTLEEIREGLM' A
#
# COMPACT_ATOMS: atom_id res chain seq x y z
N MET A 1 8.24 -19.39 23.36
CA MET A 1 7.55 -19.84 22.13
C MET A 1 7.22 -18.66 21.19
N ALA A 2 6.50 -17.63 21.66
CA ALA A 2 6.17 -16.46 20.83
C ALA A 2 7.39 -15.70 20.27
N GLU A 3 8.45 -15.57 21.07
CA GLU A 3 9.68 -14.85 20.69
C GLU A 3 10.46 -15.53 19.55
N ALA A 4 10.46 -16.88 19.53
CA ALA A 4 11.11 -17.66 18.47
C ALA A 4 10.35 -17.58 17.14
N GLN A 5 9.01 -17.58 17.19
CA GLN A 5 8.18 -17.35 16.01
C GLN A 5 8.33 -15.92 15.47
N LEU A 6 8.51 -14.94 16.36
CA LEU A 6 8.72 -13.56 15.94
C LEU A 6 10.06 -13.41 15.19
N ARG A 7 11.13 -14.05 15.70
CA ARG A 7 12.44 -14.05 15.04
C ARG A 7 12.39 -14.71 13.66
N SER A 8 11.74 -15.88 13.52
CA SER A 8 11.67 -16.55 12.21
C SER A 8 10.89 -15.72 11.17
N ARG A 9 9.81 -15.04 11.59
CA ARG A 9 9.06 -14.13 10.70
C ARG A 9 9.87 -12.92 10.28
N VAL A 10 10.68 -12.36 11.17
CA VAL A 10 11.58 -11.24 10.85
C VAL A 10 12.64 -11.70 9.85
N GLU A 11 13.24 -12.88 10.05
CA GLU A 11 14.22 -13.44 9.12
C GLU A 11 13.63 -13.71 7.73
N GLU A 12 12.41 -14.27 7.65
CA GLU A 12 11.69 -14.47 6.38
C GLU A 12 11.41 -13.13 5.67
N ALA A 13 11.01 -12.11 6.42
CA ALA A 13 10.75 -10.78 5.87
C ALA A 13 12.04 -10.15 5.32
N LEU A 14 13.15 -10.21 6.06
CA LEU A 14 14.45 -9.71 5.61
C LEU A 14 14.90 -10.39 4.31
N ALA A 15 14.80 -11.72 4.24
CA ALA A 15 15.12 -12.49 3.04
C ALA A 15 14.21 -12.14 1.84
N SER A 16 12.95 -11.78 2.09
CA SER A 16 12.04 -11.29 1.05
C SER A 16 12.47 -9.92 0.50
N PHE A 17 12.84 -8.99 1.39
CA PHE A 17 13.27 -7.65 0.99
C PHE A 17 14.62 -7.68 0.25
N GLU A 18 15.57 -8.51 0.68
CA GLU A 18 16.83 -8.70 -0.06
C GLU A 18 16.61 -9.21 -1.48
N ARG A 19 15.71 -10.19 -1.67
CA ARG A 19 15.36 -10.70 -3.00
C ARG A 19 14.75 -9.62 -3.87
N ARG A 20 13.87 -8.79 -3.30
CA ARG A 20 13.21 -7.68 -4.01
C ARG A 20 14.22 -6.60 -4.42
N ALA A 21 15.09 -6.19 -3.50
CA ALA A 21 16.16 -5.22 -3.77
C ALA A 21 17.05 -5.68 -4.94
N ARG A 22 17.48 -6.96 -4.92
CA ARG A 22 18.27 -7.55 -6.01
C ARG A 22 17.52 -7.55 -7.34
N ALA A 23 16.24 -7.90 -7.34
CA ALA A 23 15.41 -7.92 -8.55
C ALA A 23 15.24 -6.51 -9.16
N ASN A 24 15.19 -5.48 -8.31
CA ASN A 24 15.05 -4.08 -8.71
C ASN A 24 16.39 -3.39 -9.01
N GLY A 25 17.53 -4.07 -8.81
CA GLY A 25 18.86 -3.48 -9.04
C GLY A 25 19.30 -2.47 -7.98
N HIS A 26 18.74 -2.55 -6.76
CA HIS A 26 19.05 -1.67 -5.64
C HIS A 26 19.68 -2.44 -4.48
N THR A 27 20.32 -1.72 -3.56
CA THR A 27 20.79 -2.31 -2.30
C THR A 27 19.64 -2.50 -1.32
N PHE A 28 19.82 -3.36 -0.32
CA PHE A 28 18.83 -3.54 0.74
C PHE A 28 18.52 -2.21 1.46
N ASP A 29 19.54 -1.40 1.76
CA ASP A 29 19.36 -0.10 2.41
C ASP A 29 18.52 0.86 1.56
N GLN A 30 18.75 0.88 0.24
CA GLN A 30 17.95 1.67 -0.70
C GLN A 30 16.49 1.18 -0.76
N GLU A 31 16.29 -0.14 -0.72
CA GLU A 31 14.95 -0.73 -0.69
C GLU A 31 14.19 -0.38 0.60
N VAL A 32 14.88 -0.33 1.74
CA VAL A 32 14.33 0.12 3.03
C VAL A 32 14.00 1.61 2.98
N GLU A 33 14.87 2.44 2.40
CA GLU A 33 14.63 3.88 2.25
C GLU A 33 13.42 4.16 1.36
N LEU A 34 13.29 3.44 0.23
CA LEU A 34 12.12 3.50 -0.64
C LEU A 34 10.84 3.03 0.07
N LEU A 35 10.92 2.00 0.91
CA LEU A 35 9.79 1.55 1.71
C LEU A 35 9.34 2.62 2.70
N LEU A 36 10.26 3.27 3.38
CA LEU A 36 9.97 4.35 4.32
C LEU A 36 9.37 5.57 3.59
N GLN A 37 9.95 5.97 2.45
CA GLN A 37 9.41 7.03 1.59
C GLN A 37 8.02 6.67 1.03
N SER A 38 7.79 5.41 0.67
CA SER A 38 6.50 4.93 0.16
C SER A 38 5.45 4.75 1.25
N ALA A 39 5.85 4.66 2.52
CA ALA A 39 4.94 4.61 3.66
C ALA A 39 4.36 6.00 3.98
N ASP A 40 5.07 7.07 3.61
CA ASP A 40 4.56 8.43 3.52
C ASP A 40 3.66 8.55 2.28
N LYS A 41 2.52 7.86 2.33
CA LYS A 41 1.72 7.65 1.12
C LYS A 41 1.13 8.91 0.55
N PHE A 42 0.96 9.98 1.33
CA PHE A 42 0.63 11.35 0.91
C PHE A 42 0.59 12.24 2.17
N THR A 43 1.02 13.49 2.09
CA THR A 43 0.67 14.49 3.12
C THR A 43 -0.85 14.71 3.15
N PRO A 44 -1.43 15.24 4.25
CA PRO A 44 -2.86 15.56 4.29
C PRO A 44 -3.32 16.41 3.09
N GLU A 45 -2.51 17.36 2.65
CA GLU A 45 -2.76 18.24 1.51
C GLU A 45 -2.77 17.45 0.19
N GLU A 46 -1.79 16.56 0.01
CA GLU A 46 -1.71 15.69 -1.17
C GLU A 46 -2.89 14.70 -1.23
N ARG A 47 -3.35 14.19 -0.08
CA ARG A 47 -4.56 13.34 -0.03
C ARG A 47 -5.80 14.09 -0.51
N VAL A 48 -5.96 15.34 -0.08
CA VAL A 48 -7.07 16.19 -0.53
C VAL A 48 -6.94 16.49 -2.02
N ALA A 49 -5.74 16.79 -2.51
CA ALA A 49 -5.49 17.06 -3.93
C ALA A 49 -5.82 15.83 -4.81
N VAL A 50 -5.38 14.64 -4.41
CA VAL A 50 -5.68 13.37 -5.09
C VAL A 50 -7.18 13.12 -5.10
N SER A 51 -7.84 13.23 -3.95
CA SER A 51 -9.30 13.06 -3.84
C SER A 51 -10.05 14.04 -4.74
N THR A 52 -9.66 15.31 -4.74
CA THR A 52 -10.26 16.38 -5.56
C THR A 52 -10.07 16.10 -7.06
N TYR A 53 -8.88 15.68 -7.46
CA TYR A 53 -8.58 15.32 -8.85
C TYR A 53 -9.50 14.19 -9.34
N PHE A 54 -9.64 13.10 -8.59
CA PHE A 54 -10.52 12.01 -8.98
C PHE A 54 -12.01 12.41 -8.96
N HIS A 55 -12.45 13.18 -7.95
CA HIS A 55 -13.81 13.71 -7.93
C HIS A 55 -14.12 14.59 -9.14
N SER A 56 -13.17 15.44 -9.57
CA SER A 56 -13.36 16.32 -10.73
C SER A 56 -13.52 15.56 -12.06
N ARG A 57 -13.01 14.31 -12.11
CA ARG A 57 -13.10 13.44 -13.29
C ARG A 57 -14.38 12.60 -13.32
N CYS A 58 -15.05 12.43 -12.20
CA CYS A 58 -16.36 11.79 -12.14
C CYS A 58 -17.45 12.79 -12.54
N LYS A 59 -18.02 12.63 -13.74
CA LYS A 59 -19.17 13.44 -14.18
C LYS A 59 -20.46 12.90 -13.56
N GLY A 60 -20.76 13.35 -12.34
CA GLY A 60 -22.04 13.09 -11.66
C GLY A 60 -21.89 12.41 -10.31
N VAL A 61 -22.99 12.35 -9.56
CA VAL A 61 -23.08 11.56 -8.32
C VAL A 61 -23.05 10.09 -8.73
N GLN A 62 -21.97 9.39 -8.37
CA GLN A 62 -21.93 7.94 -8.52
C GLN A 62 -23.04 7.36 -7.63
N PRO A 63 -24.01 6.61 -8.17
CA PRO A 63 -25.08 6.05 -7.36
C PRO A 63 -24.44 5.16 -6.28
N SER A 64 -24.78 5.42 -5.03
CA SER A 64 -24.35 4.56 -3.93
C SER A 64 -24.89 3.17 -4.18
N LEU A 65 -24.01 2.17 -4.20
CA LEU A 65 -24.42 0.77 -4.26
C LEU A 65 -25.41 0.48 -3.14
N THR A 66 -26.48 -0.21 -3.47
CA THR A 66 -27.41 -0.78 -2.50
C THR A 66 -26.69 -1.84 -1.66
N LEU A 67 -27.23 -2.14 -0.48
CA LEU A 67 -26.67 -3.18 0.39
C LEU A 67 -26.62 -4.55 -0.29
N GLU A 68 -27.55 -4.82 -1.20
CA GLU A 68 -27.59 -6.03 -2.03
C GLU A 68 -26.40 -6.07 -2.99
N GLU A 69 -26.12 -4.98 -3.70
CA GLU A 69 -25.03 -4.89 -4.68
C GLU A 69 -23.64 -5.00 -4.02
N ILE A 70 -23.50 -4.45 -2.80
CA ILE A 70 -22.27 -4.61 -1.99
C ILE A 70 -22.10 -6.08 -1.57
N ARG A 71 -23.18 -6.76 -1.19
CA ARG A 71 -23.15 -8.17 -0.79
C ARG A 71 -22.78 -9.09 -1.96
N GLU A 72 -23.22 -8.75 -3.17
CA GLU A 72 -22.89 -9.45 -4.41
C GLU A 72 -21.49 -9.11 -4.97
N GLY A 73 -20.76 -8.21 -4.33
CA GLY A 73 -19.36 -7.91 -4.68
C GLY A 73 -19.17 -7.09 -5.96
N LEU A 74 -20.17 -6.32 -6.36
CA LEU A 74 -20.04 -5.38 -7.47
C LEU A 74 -19.14 -4.19 -7.05
N MET A 75 -18.04 -3.99 -7.79
CA MET A 75 -17.12 -2.85 -7.67
C MET A 75 -17.12 -2.01 -8.95
#